data_AF-A0A2W5YWR8-F1
#
_entry.id   AF-A0A2W5YWR8-F1
#
_cell.length_a   1.000
_cell.length_b   1.000
_cell.length_c   1.000
_cell.angle_alpha   90.00
_cell.angle_beta   90.00
_cell.angle_gamma   90.00
#
_symmetry.space_group_name_H-M   'P 1'
#
loop_
_entity.id
_entity.type
_entity.pdbx_description
1 polymer ?
#
loop_
_entity_poly.entity_id
_entity_poly.type
_entity_poly.pdbx_seq_one_letter_code
_entity_poly.pdbx_strand_id
1 'polypeptide(L)'
;MSPGQTSPVSGFRSPVSLKVVFVGHVDHGKSTLIGRILTETNSLPEGKIENLQASCAAQGRPFEYAFVLDALAEEQQQNITIDT
;
A
#
# COMPACT_ATOMS: atom_id res chain seq x y z
N MET A 1 -9.68 54.91 -11.31
CA MET A 1 -8.86 53.93 -12.05
C MET A 1 -7.70 53.52 -11.15
N SER A 2 -7.78 52.34 -10.55
CA SER A 2 -6.68 51.72 -9.81
C SER A 2 -6.41 50.35 -10.43
N PRO A 3 -5.16 50.04 -10.82
CA PRO A 3 -4.83 48.81 -11.54
C PRO A 3 -4.96 47.57 -10.64
N GLY A 4 -5.47 46.49 -11.22
CA GLY A 4 -5.79 45.23 -10.56
C GLY A 4 -4.59 44.57 -9.89
N GLN A 5 -4.79 44.17 -8.64
CA GLN A 5 -3.95 43.20 -7.97
C GLN A 5 -4.19 41.83 -8.63
N THR A 6 -3.24 41.36 -9.45
CA THR A 6 -3.20 39.98 -9.89
C THR A 6 -2.57 39.14 -8.78
N SER A 7 -3.40 38.57 -7.92
CA SER A 7 -2.97 37.52 -6.99
C SER A 7 -2.49 36.30 -7.78
N PRO A 8 -1.39 35.64 -7.39
CA PRO A 8 -0.98 34.40 -8.02
C PRO A 8 -2.00 33.31 -7.68
N VAL A 9 -2.57 32.67 -8.70
CA VAL A 9 -3.34 31.44 -8.53
C VAL A 9 -2.39 30.32 -8.14
N SER A 10 -2.14 30.20 -6.83
CA SER A 10 -1.45 29.05 -6.24
C SER A 10 -2.37 27.83 -6.33
N GLY A 11 -2.35 27.16 -7.49
CA GLY A 11 -3.00 25.88 -7.68
C GLY A 11 -2.32 24.83 -6.81
N PHE A 12 -2.86 24.58 -5.62
CA PHE A 12 -2.60 23.34 -4.89
C PHE A 12 -3.11 22.19 -5.77
N ARG A 13 -2.20 21.54 -6.51
CA ARG A 13 -2.51 20.31 -7.21
C ARG A 13 -2.69 19.24 -6.13
N SER A 14 -3.93 19.01 -5.73
CA SER A 14 -4.26 17.89 -4.85
C SER A 14 -3.69 16.61 -5.46
N PRO A 15 -3.03 15.74 -4.69
CA PRO A 15 -2.55 14.47 -5.24
C PRO A 15 -3.75 13.74 -5.84
N VAL A 16 -3.63 13.38 -7.11
CA VAL A 16 -4.70 12.66 -7.81
C VAL A 16 -4.73 11.25 -7.23
N SER A 17 -5.72 10.96 -6.39
CA SER A 17 -5.94 9.61 -5.86
C SER A 17 -6.47 8.71 -6.97
N LEU A 18 -5.67 7.72 -7.36
CA LEU A 18 -6.07 6.69 -8.32
C LEU A 18 -6.64 5.49 -7.56
N LYS A 19 -7.86 5.10 -7.89
CA LYS A 19 -8.48 3.86 -7.39
C LYS A 19 -8.27 2.76 -8.43
N VAL A 20 -7.64 1.66 -8.01
CA VAL A 20 -7.32 0.51 -8.86
C VAL A 20 -7.98 -0.73 -8.30
N VAL A 21 -8.58 -1.55 -9.16
CA VAL A 21 -9.20 -2.83 -8.80
C VAL A 21 -8.60 -3.93 -9.66
N PHE A 22 -8.17 -5.03 -9.03
CA PHE A 22 -7.65 -6.21 -9.70
C PHE A 22 -8.73 -7.30 -9.73
N VAL A 23 -9.14 -7.75 -10.92
CA VAL A 23 -10.20 -8.76 -11.10
C VAL A 23 -9.63 -9.97 -11.85
N GLY A 24 -10.03 -11.17 -11.44
CA GLY A 24 -9.58 -12.43 -12.04
C GLY A 24 -9.83 -13.62 -11.12
N HIS A 25 -9.65 -14.84 -11.64
CA HIS A 25 -9.85 -16.09 -10.88
C HIS A 25 -8.96 -16.17 -9.64
N VAL A 26 -9.35 -16.96 -8.64
CA VAL A 26 -8.64 -17.08 -7.35
C VAL A 26 -7.17 -17.46 -7.55
N ASP A 27 -6.88 -18.35 -8.51
CA ASP A 27 -5.54 -18.86 -8.78
C ASP A 27 -4.66 -17.97 -9.67
N HIS A 28 -5.15 -16.80 -10.11
CA HIS A 28 -4.38 -15.91 -10.98
C HIS A 28 -3.32 -15.07 -10.23
N GLY A 29 -3.03 -15.35 -8.96
CA GLY A 29 -1.96 -14.70 -8.22
C GLY A 29 -2.15 -13.18 -8.01
N LYS A 30 -3.40 -12.71 -7.99
CA LYS A 30 -3.73 -11.27 -7.82
C LYS A 30 -3.11 -10.70 -6.54
N SER A 31 -3.25 -11.42 -5.42
CA SER A 31 -2.68 -11.02 -4.13
C SER A 31 -1.15 -10.95 -4.17
N THR A 32 -0.52 -11.90 -4.88
CA THR A 32 0.93 -11.92 -5.09
C THR A 32 1.42 -10.70 -5.87
N LEU A 33 0.70 -10.32 -6.93
CA LEU A 33 1.04 -9.14 -7.73
C LEU A 33 0.89 -7.86 -6.91
N ILE A 34 -0.21 -7.72 -6.16
CA ILE A 34 -0.46 -6.55 -5.31
C ILE A 34 0.63 -6.45 -4.23
N GLY A 35 0.91 -7.55 -3.51
CA GLY A 35 1.95 -7.57 -2.48
C GLY A 35 3.34 -7.22 -3.04
N ARG A 36 3.65 -7.66 -4.26
CA ARG A 36 4.89 -7.30 -4.95
C ARG A 36 4.96 -5.81 -5.28
N ILE A 37 3.90 -5.23 -5.87
CA ILE A 37 3.85 -3.79 -6.17
C ILE A 37 4.04 -2.97 -4.89
N LEU A 38 3.34 -3.33 -3.80
CA LEU A 38 3.48 -2.61 -2.53
C LEU A 38 4.90 -2.70 -1.96
N THR A 39 5.56 -3.84 -2.13
CA THR A 39 6.94 -4.05 -1.70
C THR A 39 7.92 -3.24 -2.56
N GLU A 40 7.81 -3.31 -3.88
CA GLU A 40 8.72 -2.64 -4.82
C GLU A 40 8.55 -1.11 -4.80
N THR A 41 7.36 -0.61 -4.45
CA THR A 41 7.10 0.84 -4.34
C THR A 41 7.46 1.41 -2.96
N ASN A 42 7.97 0.60 -2.03
CA ASN A 42 8.18 0.98 -0.63
C ASN A 42 6.92 1.59 0.02
N SER A 43 5.74 1.11 -0.38
CA SER A 43 4.46 1.58 0.17
C SER A 43 4.07 0.85 1.47
N LEU A 44 4.97 0.00 1.98
CA LEU A 44 4.76 -0.76 3.20
C LEU A 44 5.49 -0.09 4.38
N PRO A 45 4.96 -0.24 5.61
CA PRO A 45 5.67 0.19 6.81
C PRO A 45 7.06 -0.43 6.90
N GLU A 46 8.02 0.32 7.44
CA GLU A 46 9.38 -0.17 7.66
C GLU A 46 9.38 -1.44 8.53
N GLY A 47 10.20 -2.42 8.15
CA GLY A 47 10.31 -3.69 8.86
C GLY A 47 9.14 -4.66 8.67
N LYS A 48 8.05 -4.29 7.98
CA LYS A 48 6.90 -5.17 7.73
C LYS A 48 7.30 -6.45 7.00
N ILE A 49 8.11 -6.31 5.93
CA ILE A 49 8.62 -7.44 5.15
C ILE A 49 9.55 -8.32 5.98
N GLU A 50 10.42 -7.72 6.77
CA GLU A 50 11.36 -8.45 7.65
C GLU A 50 10.61 -9.25 8.71
N ASN A 51 9.58 -8.65 9.32
CA ASN A 51 8.70 -9.32 10.28
C ASN A 51 7.96 -10.52 9.65
N LEU A 52 7.45 -10.35 8.42
CA LEU A 52 6.81 -11.43 7.68
C LEU A 52 7.80 -12.54 7.32
N GLN A 53 9.01 -12.20 6.88
CA GLN A 53 10.07 -13.16 6.60
C GLN A 53 10.48 -13.93 7.87
N ALA A 54 10.63 -13.25 9.01
CA ALA A 54 10.92 -13.86 10.29
C ALA A 54 9.78 -14.80 10.74
N SER A 55 8.53 -14.38 10.59
CA SER A 55 7.36 -15.21 10.90
C SER A 55 7.27 -16.44 9.98
N CYS A 56 7.60 -16.29 8.69
CA CYS A 56 7.68 -17.40 7.75
C CYS A 56 8.79 -18.39 8.14
N ALA A 57 9.97 -17.88 8.49
CA ALA A 57 11.08 -18.69 8.97
C ALA A 57 10.73 -19.46 10.25
N ALA A 58 10.07 -18.81 11.21
CA ALA A 58 9.62 -19.44 12.46
C ALA A 58 8.58 -20.55 12.23
N GLN A 59 7.72 -20.39 11.23
CA GLN A 59 6.72 -21.38 10.86
C GLN A 59 7.25 -22.45 9.87
N GLY A 60 8.50 -22.33 9.42
CA GLY A 60 9.09 -23.24 8.44
C GLY A 60 8.43 -23.17 7.05
N ARG A 61 7.79 -22.04 6.70
CA ARG A 61 7.13 -21.83 5.40
C ARG A 61 7.91 -20.85 4.52
N PRO A 62 7.91 -21.00 3.19
CA PRO A 62 8.50 -20.02 2.30
C PRO A 62 7.76 -18.67 2.41
N PHE A 63 8.48 -17.58 2.13
CA PHE A 63 7.87 -16.27 2.06
C PHE A 63 7.09 -16.12 0.74
N GLU A 64 5.87 -15.58 0.83
CA GLU A 64 5.05 -15.24 -0.32
C GLU A 64 4.53 -13.80 -0.21
N TYR A 65 4.52 -13.08 -1.34
CA TYR A 65 3.98 -11.72 -1.40
C TYR A 65 2.49 -11.64 -1.08
N ALA A 66 1.75 -12.74 -1.22
CA ALA A 66 0.35 -12.80 -0.80
C ALA A 66 0.19 -12.51 0.70
N PHE A 67 1.13 -12.96 1.55
CA PHE A 67 1.10 -12.73 2.99
C PHE A 67 1.22 -11.26 3.38
N VAL A 68 1.85 -10.44 2.53
CA VAL A 68 1.90 -9.00 2.73
C VAL A 68 0.50 -8.40 2.67
N LEU A 69 -0.28 -8.81 1.66
CA LEU A 69 -1.64 -8.32 1.49
C LEU A 69 -2.57 -8.83 2.60
N ASP A 70 -2.43 -10.11 2.97
CA ASP A 70 -3.22 -10.71 4.05
C ASP A 70 -2.96 -10.02 5.40
N ALA A 71 -1.70 -9.72 5.72
CA ALA A 71 -1.33 -9.03 6.95
C ALA A 71 -1.87 -7.59 7.02
N LEU A 72 -1.98 -6.90 5.87
CA LEU A 72 -2.60 -5.57 5.81
C LEU A 72 -4.12 -5.65 5.97
N ALA A 73 -4.75 -6.65 5.35
CA ALA A 73 -6.19 -6.87 5.49
C ALA A 73 -6.56 -7.24 6.94
N GLU A 74 -5.74 -8.06 7.62
CA GLU A 74 -5.93 -8.43 9.02
C GLU A 74 -5.77 -7.22 9.96
N GLU A 75 -4.77 -6.37 9.75
CA GLU A 75 -4.62 -5.12 10.50
C GLU A 75 -5.81 -4.18 10.33
N GLN A 76 -6.33 -4.08 9.11
CA GLN A 76 -7.52 -3.27 8.84
C GLN A 76 -8.76 -3.84 9.54
N GLN A 77 -8.91 -5.17 9.59
CA GLN A 77 -10.02 -5.83 10.31
C GLN A 77 -9.94 -5.65 11.82
N GLN A 78 -8.73 -5.65 12.39
CA GLN A 78 -8.52 -5.44 13.81
C GLN A 78 -8.49 -3.96 14.22
N ASN A 79 -8.73 -3.03 13.28
CA ASN A 79 -8.70 -1.57 13.50
C ASN A 79 -7.37 -1.07 14.11
N ILE A 80 -6.27 -1.80 13.88
CA ILE A 80 -4.96 -1.49 14.48
C ILE A 80 -4.16 -0.48 13.67
N THR A 81 -4.71 0.08 12.58
CA THR A 81 -4.00 0.95 11.63
C THR A 81 -3.10 1.94 12.38
N ILE A 82 -1.79 1.64 12.37
CA ILE A 82 -0.76 2.54 12.86
C ILE A 82 -0.57 3.54 11.72
N ASP A 83 -1.47 4.52 11.62
CA ASP A 83 -1.23 5.72 10.83
C ASP A 83 -0.13 6.52 11.56
N THR A 84 1.06 6.56 10.98
CA THR A 84 2.11 7.54 11.29
C THR A 84 2.74 7.99 9.97
#